data_AF-A0A9D4BQP2-F1
#
_entry.id   AF-A0A9D4BQP2-F1
#
_cell.length_a   1.000
_cell.length_b   1.000
_cell.length_c   1.000
_cell.angle_alpha   90.00
_cell.angle_beta   90.00
_cell.angle_gamma   90.00
#
_symmetry.space_group_name_H-M   'P 1'
#
loop_
_entity.id
_entity.type
_entity.pdbx_description
1 polymer ?
#
loop_
_entity_poly.entity_id
_entity_poly.type
_entity_poly.pdbx_seq_one_letter_code
_entity_poly.pdbx_strand_id
1 'polypeptide(L)'
;MWRAVDDRHKKYRCRACGKADRKSRVVDHVLKYHVPMDRVPFSCSLCNFRCLEQHELMDHVRKYRRHIDEASKLGVTIRQCS
;
A
#
# COMPACT_ATOMS: atom_id res chain seq x y z
N MET A 1 -8.85 -9.38 -2.09
CA MET A 1 -8.41 -10.35 -3.12
C MET A 1 -8.72 -9.83 -4.51
N TRP A 2 -7.82 -10.01 -5.50
CA TRP A 2 -7.98 -9.55 -6.89
C TRP A 2 -7.69 -10.67 -7.90
N ARG A 3 -8.20 -10.54 -9.14
CA ARG A 3 -7.91 -11.49 -10.25
C ARG A 3 -7.50 -10.74 -11.52
N ALA A 4 -6.66 -11.34 -12.35
CA ALA A 4 -6.38 -10.81 -13.69
C ALA A 4 -7.64 -10.90 -14.57
N VAL A 5 -7.92 -9.87 -15.37
CA VAL A 5 -9.14 -9.83 -16.21
C VAL A 5 -8.85 -9.51 -17.67
N ASP A 6 -7.73 -8.84 -17.98
CA ASP A 6 -7.35 -8.56 -19.36
C ASP A 6 -5.84 -8.75 -19.54
N ASP A 7 -5.48 -9.72 -20.37
CA ASP A 7 -4.10 -10.10 -20.68
C ASP A 7 -3.42 -9.07 -21.59
N ARG A 8 -4.20 -8.41 -22.46
CA ARG A 8 -3.73 -7.37 -23.40
C ARG A 8 -3.36 -6.04 -22.72
N HIS A 9 -3.99 -5.67 -21.60
CA HIS A 9 -3.71 -4.42 -20.87
C HIS A 9 -3.18 -4.63 -19.44
N LYS A 10 -2.87 -5.86 -19.01
CA LYS A 10 -2.44 -6.21 -17.63
C LYS A 10 -3.33 -5.56 -16.56
N LYS A 11 -4.65 -5.63 -16.74
CA LYS A 11 -5.62 -5.10 -15.77
C LYS A 11 -6.05 -6.19 -14.80
N TYR A 12 -6.05 -5.84 -13.53
CA TYR A 12 -6.49 -6.66 -12.41
C TYR A 12 -7.80 -6.09 -11.88
N ARG A 13 -8.67 -6.95 -11.37
CA ARG A 13 -9.97 -6.55 -10.83
C ARG A 13 -10.09 -6.96 -9.36
N CYS A 14 -10.49 -6.01 -8.53
CA CYS A 14 -10.88 -6.25 -7.15
C CYS A 14 -12.11 -7.15 -7.13
N ARG A 15 -12.05 -8.27 -6.38
CA ARG A 15 -13.19 -9.20 -6.29
C ARG A 15 -14.31 -8.69 -5.39
N ALA A 16 -14.01 -7.77 -4.46
CA ALA A 16 -14.96 -7.28 -3.48
C ALA A 16 -15.90 -6.20 -4.05
N CYS A 17 -15.40 -5.31 -4.91
CA CYS A 17 -16.18 -4.19 -5.47
C CYS A 17 -16.12 -4.09 -7.01
N GLY A 18 -15.40 -4.98 -7.69
CA GLY A 18 -15.33 -5.01 -9.15
C GLY A 18 -14.43 -3.94 -9.79
N LYS A 19 -13.77 -3.07 -9.01
CA LYS A 19 -12.85 -2.04 -9.54
C LYS A 19 -11.67 -2.68 -10.28
N ALA A 20 -11.39 -2.23 -11.50
CA ALA A 20 -10.28 -2.73 -12.32
C ALA A 20 -9.24 -1.66 -12.63
N ASP A 21 -7.97 -1.96 -12.39
CA ASP A 21 -6.82 -1.08 -12.64
C ASP A 21 -5.54 -1.93 -12.81
N ARG A 22 -4.36 -1.30 -12.89
CA ARG A 22 -3.06 -1.96 -12.81
C ARG A 22 -2.93 -2.66 -11.45
N LYS A 23 -2.16 -3.76 -11.41
CA LYS A 23 -2.00 -4.62 -10.23
C LYS A 23 -1.77 -3.83 -8.92
N SER A 24 -0.77 -2.93 -8.92
CA SER A 24 -0.40 -2.14 -7.74
C SER A 24 -1.53 -1.24 -7.23
N ARG A 25 -2.30 -0.62 -8.12
CA ARG A 25 -3.44 0.22 -7.74
C ARG A 25 -4.61 -0.58 -7.19
N VAL A 26 -4.82 -1.79 -7.70
CA VAL A 26 -5.85 -2.69 -7.17
C VAL A 26 -5.45 -3.21 -5.79
N VAL A 27 -4.16 -3.51 -5.59
CA VAL A 27 -3.62 -3.90 -4.29
C VAL A 27 -3.82 -2.79 -3.26
N ASP A 28 -3.37 -1.57 -3.56
CA ASP A 28 -3.57 -0.38 -2.70
C ASP A 28 -5.04 -0.17 -2.35
N HIS A 29 -5.91 -0.20 -3.36
CA HIS A 29 -7.35 -0.07 -3.15
C HIS A 29 -7.91 -1.15 -2.21
N VAL A 30 -7.51 -2.40 -2.38
CA VAL A 30 -7.94 -3.50 -1.51
C VAL A 30 -7.44 -3.28 -0.08
N LEU A 31 -6.16 -2.94 0.09
CA LEU A 31 -5.56 -2.66 1.41
C LEU A 31 -6.21 -1.47 2.13
N LYS A 32 -6.69 -0.48 1.36
CA LYS A 32 -7.27 0.74 1.90
C LYS A 32 -8.74 0.60 2.29
N TYR A 33 -9.54 -0.12 1.49
CA TYR A 33 -11.00 -0.12 1.64
C TYR A 33 -11.62 -1.48 1.98
N HIS A 34 -10.90 -2.57 1.78
CA HIS A 34 -11.45 -3.92 1.95
C HIS A 34 -10.71 -4.74 2.99
N VAL A 35 -9.48 -4.36 3.34
CA VAL A 35 -8.68 -5.05 4.35
C VAL A 35 -8.72 -4.25 5.65
N PRO A 36 -9.15 -4.86 6.76
CA PRO A 36 -9.10 -4.23 8.07
C PRO A 36 -7.65 -3.98 8.49
N MET A 37 -7.44 -2.96 9.33
CA MET A 37 -6.09 -2.48 9.67
C MET A 37 -5.23 -3.56 10.35
N ASP A 38 -5.85 -4.49 11.08
CA ASP A 38 -5.20 -5.63 11.76
C ASP A 38 -4.59 -6.65 10.80
N ARG A 39 -4.97 -6.62 9.52
CA ARG A 39 -4.42 -7.48 8.46
C ARG A 39 -3.35 -6.76 7.63
N VAL A 40 -3.09 -5.47 7.90
CA VAL A 40 -2.09 -4.68 7.19
C VAL A 40 -0.99 -4.26 8.16
N PRO A 41 0.11 -5.03 8.22
CA PRO A 41 1.12 -4.86 9.25
C PRO A 41 1.96 -3.59 9.10
N PHE A 42 1.97 -2.92 7.94
CA PHE A 42 2.81 -1.74 7.74
C PHE A 42 2.03 -0.59 7.12
N SER A 43 1.99 0.54 7.81
CA SER A 43 1.43 1.79 7.28
C SER A 43 2.35 2.96 7.54
N CYS A 44 2.38 3.90 6.60
CA CYS A 44 3.07 5.16 6.76
C CYS A 44 2.28 6.05 7.75
N SER A 45 2.92 6.62 8.76
CA SER A 45 2.30 7.62 9.64
C SER A 45 2.11 8.97 8.96
N LEU A 46 2.89 9.26 7.92
CA LEU A 46 2.88 10.54 7.19
C LEU A 46 1.84 10.64 6.09
N CYS A 47 1.36 9.50 5.60
CA CYS A 47 0.37 9.46 4.53
C CYS A 47 -0.48 8.19 4.63
N ASN A 48 -1.55 8.12 3.84
CA ASN A 48 -2.44 6.95 3.84
C ASN A 48 -1.88 5.73 3.10
N PHE A 49 -0.54 5.62 2.95
CA PHE A 49 0.09 4.47 2.31
C PHE A 49 0.14 3.29 3.25
N ARG A 50 -0.27 2.12 2.73
CA ARG A 50 -0.34 0.87 3.47
C ARG A 50 0.26 -0.24 2.61
N CYS A 51 1.03 -1.12 3.24
CA CYS A 51 1.72 -2.20 2.57
C CYS A 51 1.83 -3.42 3.49
N LEU A 52 2.09 -4.58 2.89
CA LEU A 52 2.21 -5.85 3.60
C LEU A 52 3.65 -6.14 4.03
N GLU A 53 4.62 -5.41 3.49
CA GLU A 53 6.05 -5.67 3.68
C GLU A 53 6.78 -4.40 4.09
N GLN A 54 7.77 -4.54 4.98
CA GLN A 54 8.54 -3.41 5.50
C GLN A 54 9.41 -2.74 4.44
N HIS A 55 9.99 -3.50 3.51
CA HIS A 55 10.85 -2.95 2.46
C HIS A 55 10.08 -2.03 1.50
N GLU A 56 8.82 -2.37 1.20
CA GLU A 56 7.92 -1.52 0.40
C GLU A 56 7.64 -0.18 1.11
N LEU A 57 7.53 -0.18 2.44
CA LEU A 57 7.37 1.05 3.23
C LEU A 57 8.66 1.89 3.23
N MET A 58 9.82 1.25 3.33
CA MET A 58 11.12 1.92 3.26
C MET A 58 11.34 2.59 1.90
N ASP A 59 11.06 1.88 0.81
CA ASP A 59 11.16 2.42 -0.54
C ASP A 59 10.15 3.52 -0.78
N HIS A 60 8.94 3.39 -0.24
CA HIS A 60 7.96 4.47 -0.21
C HIS A 60 8.54 5.73 0.45
N VAL A 61 9.06 5.64 1.67
CA VAL A 61 9.64 6.80 2.38
C VAL A 61 10.77 7.44 1.57
N ARG A 62 11.67 6.62 1.00
CA ARG A 62 12.79 7.10 0.18
C ARG A 62 12.34 7.81 -1.10
N LYS A 63 11.21 7.40 -1.67
CA LYS A 63 10.67 8.01 -2.90
C LYS A 63 10.05 9.39 -2.66
N TYR A 64 9.58 9.67 -1.44
CA TYR A 64 8.93 10.93 -1.11
C TYR A 64 9.86 11.83 -0.30
N ARG A 65 10.33 12.93 -0.90
CA ARG A 65 11.26 13.88 -0.24
C ARG A 65 10.76 14.39 1.12
N ARG A 66 9.44 14.62 1.25
CA ARG A 66 8.79 15.01 2.52
C ARG A 66 8.87 13.93 3.61
N HIS A 67 8.94 12.66 3.24
CA HIS A 67 9.07 11.55 4.18
C HIS A 67 10.53 11.30 4.56
N ILE A 68 11.49 11.63 3.69
CA ILE A 68 12.93 11.57 4.00
C ILE A 68 13.30 12.58 5.10
N ASP A 69 12.81 13.82 5.00
CA ASP A 69 13.03 14.86 6.01
C ASP A 69 12.53 14.45 7.40
N GLU A 70 11.37 13.79 7.45
CA GLU A 70 10.75 13.29 8.68
C GLU A 70 11.46 12.03 9.21
N ALA A 71 11.87 11.13 8.30
CA ALA A 71 12.67 9.96 8.64
C ALA A 71 13.98 10.34 9.35
N SER A 72 14.59 11.44 8.92
CA SER A 72 15.84 11.98 9.47
C SER A 72 15.68 12.57 10.88
N LYS A 73 14.47 12.95 11.30
CA LYS A 73 14.20 13.61 12.59
C LYS A 73 13.73 12.67 13.69
N LEU A 74 12.97 11.62 13.37
CA LEU A 74 12.26 10.82 14.39
C LEU A 74 12.32 9.31 14.19
N GLY A 75 13.02 8.80 13.16
CA GLY A 75 13.07 7.36 12.88
C GLY A 75 11.67 6.84 12.54
N VAL A 76 11.26 7.07 11.29
CA VAL A 76 9.97 6.68 10.66
C VAL A 76 9.10 5.78 11.54
N THR A 77 7.94 6.31 11.95
CA THR A 77 6.89 5.58 12.67
C THR A 77 6.23 4.57 11.71
N ILE A 78 6.94 3.47 11.45
CA ILE A 78 6.35 2.25 10.90
C ILE A 78 5.35 1.78 11.94
N ARG A 79 4.07 2.07 11.72
CA ARG A 79 3.05 1.56 12.62
C ARG A 79 2.86 0.08 12.29
N GLN A 80 3.54 -0.77 13.07
CA GLN A 80 3.31 -2.20 13.10
C GLN A 80 2.13 -2.48 14.02
N CYS A 81 0.95 -2.76 13.46
CA CYS A 81 -0.17 -3.25 14.25
C CYS A 81 0.07 -4.76 14.50
N SER A 82 0.24 -5.13 15.78
CA SER A 82 0.31 -6.53 16.25
C SER A 82 -1.09 -7.13 16.41
#